data_AF-A0AAV7IGK2-F1
#
_entry.id   AF-A0AAV7IGK2-F1
#
_cell.length_a   1.000
_cell.length_b   1.000
_cell.length_c   1.000
_cell.angle_alpha   90.00
_cell.angle_beta   90.00
_cell.angle_gamma   90.00
#
_symmetry.space_group_name_H-M   'P 1'
#
loop_
_entity.id
_entity.type
_entity.pdbx_description
1 polymer ?
#
loop_
_entity_poly.entity_id
_entity_poly.type
_entity_poly.pdbx_seq_one_letter_code
_entity_poly.pdbx_strand_id
1 'polypeptide(L)'
;MNTIEAGNGEWVVSSVGCRTSRTPTGLEDVSKYPELFAELLANGWSEGDIQKLAGLNLIRVFKAVEQVRDRMAAEGVEPLEEEIPKEDIIGRDYCRFNLKQPLVTP
;
A
#
# COMPACT_ATOMS: atom_id res chain seq x y z
N MET A 1 2.37 -13.04 -8.68
CA MET A 1 3.00 -12.70 -7.39
C MET A 1 4.13 -11.76 -7.69
N ASN A 2 4.17 -10.56 -7.11
CA ASN A 2 5.26 -9.63 -7.35
C ASN A 2 5.96 -9.41 -6.01
N THR A 3 7.26 -9.69 -5.95
CA THR A 3 8.11 -9.17 -4.87
C THR A 3 8.29 -7.68 -5.13
N ILE A 4 7.89 -6.85 -4.18
CA ILE A 4 8.07 -5.40 -4.29
C ILE A 4 9.35 -5.05 -3.54
N GLU A 5 10.30 -4.45 -4.24
CA GLU A 5 11.49 -3.86 -3.62
C GLU A 5 11.07 -2.54 -2.96
N ALA A 6 11.26 -2.45 -1.64
CA ALA A 6 11.04 -1.24 -0.86
C ALA A 6 12.27 -0.30 -0.87
N GLY A 7 13.24 -0.54 -1.75
CA GLY A 7 14.52 0.14 -1.84
C GLY A 7 15.59 -0.46 -0.91
N ASN A 8 16.87 -0.18 -1.20
CA ASN A 8 18.05 -0.69 -0.45
C ASN A 8 18.13 -2.21 -0.32
N GLY A 9 17.55 -2.98 -1.26
CA GLY A 9 17.52 -4.44 -1.19
C GLY A 9 16.56 -5.01 -0.15
N GLU A 10 15.63 -4.21 0.39
CA GLU A 10 14.56 -4.71 1.26
C GLU A 10 13.33 -5.11 0.43
N TRP A 11 12.80 -6.30 0.70
CA TRP A 11 11.71 -6.90 -0.08
C TRP A 11 10.48 -7.15 0.78
N VAL A 12 9.30 -7.08 0.17
CA VAL A 12 8.03 -7.50 0.80
C VAL A 12 7.22 -8.31 -0.22
N VAL A 13 6.51 -9.33 0.26
CA VAL A 13 5.61 -10.11 -0.61
C VAL A 13 4.22 -9.47 -0.63
N SER A 14 3.68 -9.27 -1.83
CA SER A 14 2.30 -8.84 -2.03
C SER A 14 1.58 -9.77 -3.00
N SER A 15 0.43 -10.31 -2.56
CA SER A 15 -0.49 -11.03 -3.44
C SER A 15 -1.62 -10.13 -3.92
N VAL A 16 -1.90 -10.20 -5.21
CA VAL A 16 -3.06 -9.59 -5.85
C VAL A 16 -4.09 -10.63 -6.31
N GLY A 17 -3.97 -11.88 -5.83
CA GLY A 17 -4.60 -13.08 -6.41
C GLY A 17 -6.12 -13.03 -6.57
N CYS A 18 -6.84 -12.21 -5.81
CA CYS A 18 -8.29 -12.06 -5.96
C CYS A 18 -8.70 -11.17 -7.16
N ARG A 19 -7.78 -10.35 -7.71
CA ARG A 19 -8.07 -9.39 -8.79
C ARG A 19 -7.62 -9.83 -10.18
N THR A 20 -6.88 -10.93 -10.30
CA THR A 20 -6.27 -11.35 -11.57
C THR A 20 -6.72 -12.76 -11.96
N SER A 21 -7.13 -12.96 -13.22
CA SER A 21 -7.53 -14.27 -13.76
C SER A 21 -6.37 -15.24 -13.98
N ARG A 22 -5.13 -14.82 -13.70
CA ARG A 22 -3.92 -15.63 -13.86
C ARG A 22 -3.01 -15.45 -12.65
N THR A 23 -2.57 -16.56 -12.10
CA THR A 23 -1.53 -16.66 -11.07
C THR A 23 -0.39 -17.54 -11.59
N PRO A 24 0.85 -17.36 -11.09
CA PRO A 24 1.93 -18.30 -11.39
C PRO A 24 1.56 -19.72 -10.93
N THR A 25 1.98 -20.74 -11.68
CA THR A 25 1.85 -22.14 -11.29
C THR A 25 2.61 -22.39 -9.98
N GLY A 26 1.98 -23.09 -9.03
CA GLY A 26 2.48 -23.30 -7.68
C GLY A 26 2.15 -22.17 -6.69
N LEU A 27 1.49 -21.10 -7.15
CA LEU A 27 1.05 -19.95 -6.34
C LEU A 27 -0.39 -19.56 -6.67
N GLU A 28 -1.28 -20.55 -6.73
CA GLU A 28 -2.67 -20.40 -7.14
C GLU A 28 -3.51 -19.56 -6.19
N ASP A 29 -3.20 -19.60 -4.90
CA ASP A 29 -3.92 -18.88 -3.87
C ASP A 29 -3.00 -18.50 -2.68
N VAL A 30 -3.58 -17.83 -1.69
CA VAL A 30 -2.86 -17.37 -0.49
C VAL A 30 -2.43 -18.51 0.43
N SER A 31 -2.90 -19.75 0.25
CA SER A 31 -2.38 -20.90 0.99
C SER A 31 -0.97 -21.29 0.58
N LYS A 32 -0.46 -20.77 -0.55
CA LYS A 32 0.84 -21.13 -1.15
C LYS A 32 2.06 -20.35 -0.66
N TYR A 33 1.88 -19.46 0.33
CA TYR A 33 3.00 -18.75 0.96
C TYR A 33 4.05 -19.66 1.61
N PRO A 34 3.69 -20.76 2.31
CA PRO A 34 4.67 -21.66 2.90
C PRO A 34 5.58 -22.31 1.84
N GLU A 35 5.04 -22.75 0.71
CA GLU A 35 5.81 -23.32 -0.40
C GLU A 35 6.78 -22.29 -0.99
N LEU A 36 6.36 -21.03 -1.13
CA LEU A 36 7.24 -19.94 -1.55
C LEU A 36 8.43 -19.75 -0.60
N PHE A 37 8.19 -19.77 0.71
CA PHE A 37 9.26 -19.60 1.69
C PHE A 37 10.22 -20.79 1.70
N ALA A 38 9.72 -22.01 1.52
CA ALA A 38 10.54 -23.21 1.39
C ALA A 38 11.49 -23.12 0.18
N GLU A 39 10.99 -22.70 -0.98
CA GLU A 39 11.81 -22.50 -2.18
C GLU A 39 12.87 -21.42 -2.00
N LEU A 40 12.55 -20.30 -1.35
CA LEU A 40 13.52 -19.24 -1.10
C LEU A 40 14.64 -19.67 -0.14
N LEU A 41 14.29 -20.44 0.91
CA LEU A 41 15.28 -21.05 1.81
C LEU A 41 16.18 -22.03 1.05
N ALA A 42 15.62 -22.86 0.17
CA ALA A 42 16.39 -23.78 -0.66
C ALA A 42 17.33 -23.05 -1.64
N ASN A 43 16.95 -21.84 -2.07
CA ASN A 43 17.75 -20.95 -2.92
C ASN A 43 18.75 -20.08 -2.14
N GLY A 44 19.02 -20.40 -0.86
CA GLY A 44 20.10 -19.79 -0.08
C GLY A 44 19.74 -18.50 0.64
N TRP A 45 18.45 -18.14 0.72
CA TRP A 45 18.01 -17.03 1.58
C TRP A 45 18.17 -17.40 3.05
N SER A 46 18.62 -16.44 3.87
CA SER A 46 18.68 -16.65 5.31
C SER A 46 17.28 -16.64 5.93
N GLU A 47 17.10 -17.33 7.06
CA GLU A 47 15.84 -17.27 7.82
C GLU A 47 15.47 -15.82 8.19
N GLY A 48 16.47 -15.01 8.52
CA GLY A 48 16.28 -13.59 8.82
C GLY A 48 15.73 -12.79 7.64
N ASP A 49 16.17 -13.09 6.42
CA ASP A 49 15.66 -12.43 5.21
C ASP A 49 14.24 -12.89 4.87
N ILE A 50 13.90 -14.14 5.16
CA ILE A 50 12.53 -14.65 5.01
C ILE A 50 11.59 -13.99 6.04
N GLN A 51 12.00 -13.81 7.29
CA GLN A 51 11.21 -13.10 8.30
C GLN A 51 10.97 -11.63 7.91
N LYS A 52 12.01 -10.96 7.39
CA LYS A 52 11.89 -9.61 6.81
C LYS A 52 10.87 -9.57 5.67
N LEU A 53 11.00 -10.49 4.73
CA LEU A 53 10.14 -10.62 3.56
C LEU A 53 8.68 -10.92 3.92
N ALA A 54 8.47 -11.79 4.92
CA ALA A 54 7.15 -12.21 5.39
C ALA A 54 6.37 -11.10 6.09
N GLY A 55 7.06 -10.11 6.69
CA GLY A 55 6.36 -8.96 7.25
C GLY A 55 7.18 -8.02 8.13
N LEU A 56 8.39 -8.38 8.60
CA LEU A 56 9.13 -7.46 9.48
C LEU A 56 9.50 -6.15 8.78
N ASN A 57 9.75 -6.17 7.46
CA ASN A 57 9.98 -4.95 6.69
C ASN A 57 8.74 -4.04 6.69
N LEU A 58 7.55 -4.62 6.49
CA LEU A 58 6.28 -3.87 6.56
C LEU A 58 6.09 -3.25 7.95
N ILE A 59 6.26 -4.04 9.01
CA ILE A 59 6.08 -3.58 10.39
C ILE A 59 7.07 -2.46 10.73
N ARG A 60 8.34 -2.58 10.27
CA ARG A 60 9.37 -1.57 10.47
C ARG A 60 8.95 -0.22 9.87
N VAL A 61 8.51 -0.22 8.62
CA VAL A 61 8.07 1.00 7.93
C VAL A 61 6.81 1.56 8.58
N PHE A 62 5.85 0.72 8.93
CA PHE A 62 4.60 1.17 9.51
C PHE A 62 4.81 1.86 10.87
N LYS A 63 5.70 1.30 11.72
CA LYS A 63 6.12 1.94 12.97
C LYS A 63 6.78 3.30 12.73
N ALA A 64 7.61 3.44 11.69
CA ALA A 64 8.22 4.73 11.36
C ALA A 64 7.19 5.76 10.92
N VAL A 65 6.15 5.35 10.18
CA VAL A 65 5.03 6.22 9.80
C VAL A 65 4.24 6.68 11.04
N GLU A 66 3.98 5.78 11.99
CA GLU A 66 3.32 6.13 13.26
C GLU A 66 4.13 7.13 14.09
N GLN A 67 5.46 6.99 14.13
CA GLN A 67 6.33 7.96 14.79
C GLN A 67 6.25 9.36 14.16
N VAL A 68 6.19 9.44 12.83
CA VAL A 68 6.03 10.72 12.12
C VAL A 68 4.66 11.33 12.43
N ARG A 69 3.59 10.53 12.43
CA ARG A 69 2.24 10.99 12.84
C ARG A 69 2.27 11.59 14.25
N ASP A 70 2.82 10.86 15.23
CA ASP A 70 2.84 11.29 16.63
C ASP A 70 3.69 12.55 16.82
N ARG A 71 4.82 12.64 16.09
CA ARG A 71 5.65 13.85 16.06
C ARG A 71 4.90 15.05 15.49
N MET A 72 4.23 14.91 14.35
CA MET A 72 3.45 15.99 13.73
C MET A 72 2.32 16.46 14.65
N ALA A 73 1.66 15.53 15.34
CA ALA A 73 0.64 15.87 16.34
C ALA A 73 1.23 16.63 17.53
N ALA A 74 2.40 16.21 18.04
CA ALA A 74 3.09 16.88 19.14
C ALA A 74 3.64 18.26 18.75
N GLU A 75 4.03 18.45 17.49
CA GLU A 75 4.44 19.74 16.91
C GLU A 75 3.23 20.67 16.64
N GLY A 76 2.00 20.21 16.83
CA GLY A 76 0.79 20.99 16.61
C GLY A 76 0.49 21.24 15.14
N VAL A 77 0.90 20.32 14.25
CA VAL A 77 0.57 20.40 12.82
C VAL A 77 -0.94 20.18 12.65
N GLU A 78 -1.63 21.24 12.23
CA GLU A 78 -3.06 21.18 11.91
C GLU A 78 -3.32 20.35 10.64
N PRO A 79 -4.49 19.70 10.53
CA PRO A 79 -4.89 19.01 9.32
C PRO A 79 -4.85 19.91 8.09
N LEU A 80 -4.42 19.35 6.96
CA LEU A 80 -4.44 20.07 5.69
C LEU A 80 -5.89 20.21 5.19
N GLU A 81 -6.42 21.42 5.19
CA GLU A 81 -7.73 21.77 4.63
C GLU A 81 -7.59 22.48 3.27
N GLU A 82 -7.00 21.80 2.29
CA GLU A 82 -6.88 22.32 0.92
C GLU A 82 -7.96 21.71 0.00
N GLU A 83 -8.62 22.56 -0.79
CA GLU A 83 -9.58 22.10 -1.81
C GLU A 83 -8.83 21.67 -3.07
N ILE A 84 -9.17 20.48 -3.58
CA ILE A 84 -8.64 20.00 -4.86
C ILE A 84 -9.04 20.99 -5.98
N PRO A 85 -8.07 21.54 -6.75
CA PRO A 85 -8.35 22.44 -7.85
C PRO A 85 -9.34 21.85 -8.86
N LYS A 86 -10.20 22.69 -9.44
CA LYS A 86 -11.24 22.20 -10.37
C LYS A 86 -10.64 21.61 -11.64
N GLU A 87 -9.48 22.11 -12.02
CA GLU A 87 -8.70 21.67 -13.16
C GLU A 87 -8.23 20.21 -13.02
N ASP A 88 -8.15 19.70 -11.79
CA ASP A 88 -7.80 18.30 -11.50
C ASP A 88 -9.04 17.38 -11.43
N ILE A 89 -10.25 17.94 -11.52
CA ILE A 89 -11.54 17.21 -11.42
C ILE A 89 -12.25 17.18 -12.80
N ILE A 90 -11.51 17.27 -13.90
CA ILE A 90 -12.07 17.27 -15.26
C ILE A 90 -12.81 15.95 -15.53
N GLY A 91 -14.10 16.05 -15.89
CA GLY A 91 -14.92 14.91 -16.32
C GLY A 91 -15.46 14.02 -15.20
N ARG A 92 -15.34 14.43 -13.93
CA ARG A 92 -15.94 13.73 -12.77
C ARG A 92 -16.89 14.60 -11.95
N ASP A 93 -17.16 15.81 -12.41
CA ASP A 93 -18.02 16.82 -11.79
C ASP A 93 -19.51 16.55 -12.00
N TYR A 94 -19.88 15.78 -13.03
CA TYR A 94 -21.28 15.49 -13.39
C TYR A 94 -22.08 14.71 -12.33
N CYS A 95 -21.43 14.04 -11.38
CA CYS A 95 -22.07 13.36 -10.24
C CYS A 95 -21.74 14.02 -8.89
N ARG A 96 -21.35 15.31 -8.88
CA ARG A 96 -21.05 16.06 -7.65
C ARG A 96 -21.92 17.29 -7.55
N PHE A 97 -22.53 17.49 -6.37
CA PHE A 97 -23.25 18.72 -6.08
C PHE A 97 -22.28 19.83 -5.71
N ASN A 98 -22.36 20.97 -6.40
CA ASN A 98 -21.52 22.13 -6.10
C ASN A 98 -22.10 22.92 -4.92
N LEU A 99 -21.64 22.62 -3.71
CA LEU A 99 -22.07 23.29 -2.47
C LEU A 99 -21.70 24.79 -2.41
N LYS A 100 -20.78 25.26 -3.27
CA LYS A 100 -20.34 26.67 -3.32
C LYS A 100 -21.07 27.51 -4.37
N GLN A 101 -21.79 26.89 -5.31
CA GLN A 101 -22.65 27.63 -6.24
C GLN A 101 -24.01 27.87 -5.59
N PRO A 102 -24.52 29.11 -5.58
CA PRO A 102 -25.87 29.36 -5.09
C PRO A 102 -26.85 28.50 -5.89
N LEU A 103 -27.84 27.93 -5.20
CA LEU A 103 -28.95 27.22 -5.80
C LEU A 103 -29.61 28.16 -6.81
N VAL A 104 -29.44 27.89 -8.11
CA VAL A 104 -30.27 28.54 -9.13
C VAL A 104 -31.65 27.91 -8.98
N THR A 105 -32.51 28.55 -8.19
CA THR A 105 -33.94 28.24 -8.18
C THR A 105 -34.54 28.67 -9.52
N PRO A 106 -35.46 27.87 -10.10
CA PRO A 106 -36.15 28.21 -11.35
C PRO A 106 -36.99 29.49 -11.22
#